data_AF-A0A3C0YWL9-F1
#
_entry.id   AF-A0A3C0YWL9-F1
#
_cell.length_a   1.000
_cell.length_b   1.000
_cell.length_c   1.000
_cell.angle_alpha   90.00
_cell.angle_beta   90.00
_cell.angle_gamma   90.00
#
_symmetry.space_group_name_H-M   'P 1'
#
loop_
_entity.id
_entity.type
_entity.pdbx_description
1 polymer ?
#
loop_
_entity_poly.entity_id
_entity_poly.type
_entity_poly.pdbx_seq_one_letter_code
_entity_poly.pdbx_strand_id
1 'polypeptide(L)'
;ARDLSGALAEIYNFLGSERAGAQTAIYFITGSTDEMTTPVLQNGLVQMVHLLGEKGWPLHSVTLPGASEELAAVLSAISKDTGGESYPLSIPDGMEHFADRILRLEAKGSLTELGSIELTANSSLEMTLHIAPGTEAANMIFFREDRVTAFRIKNPDGFEASAGDRTSSSLTELPNLVIWQILDPAPGKWQIDARGVEGVISGWHYSTNKYSLMLQSFGAQPLGQPATLAAYVFEHGLPVVLEDEVTLTARITSPDGTTVTYSLNDRGKLGDAVAGDAYFAATIPPQTAEGDYSVELELSWPKLEHTITARDSFEIRSFPSLAVTPVKVDDLRSGERTKIATVFANINGTPFAVFGERISVDMATVVEEPGEIELVPQRIISEGKASNFDVFYTPAKETLSTVIVRLNMEYAGRMHSYSTDSMVVSTLRTLVATPQPPPPPVVAPTPVPPQLPALEPVKSAPVPIALVIVLAAVSLSILGLAAYWLTRPTPFGYLYGDRGQLVIDFSTLQRRPVMNLAFRNVVNGSELGISGLEGAKFTFMSSQQVVMSSGQSSHATVRVNNQPLIGQMSIHDNSWIGAAGRLYSFSTTPPAGSTEGAVAPATAD
;
A
#
# COMPACT_ATOMS: atom_id res chain seq x y z
N ALA A 1 -46.55 22.84 27.22
CA ALA A 1 -45.85 22.23 26.07
C ALA A 1 -45.49 23.33 25.08
N ARG A 2 -44.27 23.35 24.53
CA ARG A 2 -43.91 24.28 23.43
C ARG A 2 -44.55 23.75 22.13
N ASP A 3 -45.07 24.64 21.29
CA ASP A 3 -45.54 24.31 19.95
C ASP A 3 -44.34 23.92 19.06
N LEU A 4 -44.45 22.80 18.35
CA LEU A 4 -43.40 22.26 17.48
C LEU A 4 -43.00 23.26 16.39
N SER A 5 -43.97 24.01 15.85
CA SER A 5 -43.71 25.06 14.85
C SER A 5 -42.76 26.14 15.40
N GLY A 6 -43.01 26.59 16.64
CA GLY A 6 -42.16 27.58 17.31
C GLY A 6 -40.75 27.06 17.57
N ALA A 7 -40.61 25.79 17.97
CA ALA A 7 -39.31 25.16 18.16
C ALA A 7 -38.50 25.06 16.86
N LEU A 8 -39.14 24.69 15.74
CA LEU A 8 -38.47 24.66 14.44
C LEU A 8 -38.06 26.05 13.96
N ALA A 9 -38.86 27.09 14.25
CA ALA A 9 -38.50 28.46 13.94
C ALA A 9 -37.29 28.95 14.75
N GLU A 10 -37.20 28.62 16.05
CA GLU A 10 -36.02 28.89 16.86
C GLU A 10 -34.78 28.18 16.29
N ILE A 11 -34.89 26.90 15.95
CA ILE A 11 -33.80 26.11 15.36
C ILE A 11 -33.36 26.71 14.02
N TYR A 12 -34.30 27.04 13.13
CA TYR A 12 -33.99 27.65 11.83
C TYR A 12 -33.23 28.97 11.99
N ASN A 13 -33.67 29.84 12.89
CA ASN A 13 -33.02 31.12 13.15
C ASN A 13 -31.63 30.93 13.75
N PHE A 14 -31.48 29.99 14.69
CA PHE A 14 -30.18 29.65 15.27
C PHE A 14 -29.20 29.13 14.23
N LEU A 15 -29.58 28.12 13.43
CA LEU A 15 -28.76 27.57 12.36
C LEU A 15 -28.43 28.62 11.29
N GLY A 16 -29.39 29.50 11.00
CA GLY A 16 -29.19 30.66 10.12
C GLY A 16 -28.15 31.64 10.66
N SER A 17 -28.19 31.96 11.96
CA SER A 17 -27.21 32.85 12.60
C SER A 17 -25.81 32.25 12.64
N GLU A 18 -25.69 30.94 12.82
CA GLU A 18 -24.41 30.20 12.81
C GLU A 18 -23.89 29.92 11.39
N ARG A 19 -24.64 30.29 10.34
CA ARG A 19 -24.33 30.00 8.93
C ARG A 19 -24.07 28.51 8.69
N ALA A 20 -24.89 27.66 9.29
CA ALA A 20 -24.75 26.22 9.25
C ALA A 20 -24.72 25.69 7.80
N GLY A 21 -23.76 24.81 7.49
CA GLY A 21 -23.56 24.25 6.14
C GLY A 21 -24.56 23.15 5.80
N ALA A 22 -24.53 22.68 4.55
CA ALA A 22 -25.42 21.63 4.03
C ALA A 22 -25.21 20.24 4.67
N GLN A 23 -24.22 20.06 5.54
CA GLN A 23 -24.00 18.83 6.32
C GLN A 23 -24.68 18.85 7.70
N THR A 24 -25.45 19.90 8.00
CA THR A 24 -26.12 20.05 9.29
C THR A 24 -27.38 19.17 9.33
N ALA A 25 -27.56 18.41 10.41
CA ALA A 25 -28.73 17.58 10.64
C ALA A 25 -29.39 17.94 11.98
N ILE A 26 -30.72 17.84 12.04
CA ILE A 26 -31.52 18.11 13.23
C ILE A 26 -32.08 16.78 13.75
N TYR A 27 -31.96 16.50 15.04
CA TYR A 27 -32.55 15.30 15.65
C TYR A 27 -33.64 15.70 16.65
N PHE A 28 -34.85 15.20 16.43
CA PHE A 28 -35.99 15.38 17.31
C PHE A 28 -36.25 14.08 18.07
N ILE A 29 -36.15 14.11 19.40
CA ILE A 29 -36.35 12.94 20.26
C ILE A 29 -37.65 13.14 21.05
N THR A 30 -38.61 12.22 20.96
CA THR A 30 -39.86 12.32 21.72
C THR A 30 -39.65 12.06 23.21
N GLY A 31 -40.49 12.66 24.06
CA GLY A 31 -40.55 12.33 25.48
C GLY A 31 -41.34 11.04 25.75
N SER A 32 -41.19 10.47 26.95
CA SER A 32 -41.81 9.20 27.36
C SER A 32 -43.20 9.33 28.01
N THR A 33 -43.97 10.38 27.70
CA THR A 33 -45.24 10.65 28.39
C THR A 33 -46.43 10.58 27.44
N ASP A 34 -47.45 9.83 27.83
CA ASP A 34 -48.78 9.69 27.16
C ASP A 34 -49.50 11.02 26.89
N GLU A 35 -49.04 12.13 27.49
CA GLU A 35 -49.61 13.47 27.34
C GLU A 35 -49.01 14.30 26.19
N MET A 36 -48.16 13.72 25.34
CA MET A 36 -47.64 14.45 24.19
C MET A 36 -48.76 14.59 23.14
N THR A 37 -49.46 15.72 23.13
CA THR A 37 -50.51 16.03 22.16
C THR A 37 -49.95 15.91 20.75
N THR A 38 -50.57 15.06 19.92
CA THR A 38 -50.25 14.92 18.50
C THR A 38 -50.23 16.31 17.86
N PRO A 39 -49.09 16.78 17.31
CA PRO A 39 -49.05 18.09 16.68
C PRO A 39 -49.99 18.08 15.47
N VAL A 40 -51.03 18.90 15.53
CA VAL A 40 -51.89 19.13 14.37
C VAL A 40 -51.03 19.84 13.32
N LEU A 41 -51.02 19.32 12.09
CA LEU A 41 -50.39 19.97 10.94
C LEU A 41 -51.11 21.30 10.64
N GLN A 42 -50.77 22.34 11.39
CA GLN A 42 -51.19 23.71 11.12
C GLN A 42 -50.27 24.33 10.07
N ASN A 43 -50.77 25.33 9.33
CA ASN A 43 -50.04 25.98 8.23
C ASN A 43 -48.62 26.45 8.62
N GLY A 44 -48.41 26.89 9.86
CA GLY A 44 -47.10 27.34 10.34
C GLY A 44 -46.05 26.21 10.42
N LEU A 45 -46.44 25.01 10.83
CA LEU A 45 -45.55 23.85 10.91
C LEU A 45 -45.11 23.41 9.50
N VAL A 46 -46.06 23.35 8.56
CA VAL A 46 -45.77 22.99 7.15
C VAL A 46 -44.79 23.97 6.51
N GLN A 47 -44.95 25.28 6.77
CA GLN A 47 -44.03 26.30 6.27
C GLN A 47 -42.61 26.12 6.83
N MET A 48 -42.47 25.81 8.12
CA MET A 48 -41.16 25.60 8.72
C MET A 48 -40.46 24.35 8.18
N VAL A 49 -41.20 23.25 8.00
CA VAL A 49 -40.69 22.01 7.39
C VAL A 49 -40.18 22.28 5.97
N HIS A 50 -40.96 23.01 5.17
CA HIS A 50 -40.54 23.39 3.81
C HIS A 50 -39.26 24.24 3.81
N LEU A 51 -39.16 25.23 4.71
CA LEU A 51 -37.98 26.09 4.81
C LEU A 51 -36.71 25.30 5.20
N LEU A 52 -36.83 24.30 6.06
CA LEU A 52 -35.72 23.40 6.42
C LEU A 52 -35.30 22.53 5.23
N GLY A 53 -36.27 21.97 4.51
CA GLY A 53 -36.03 21.18 3.29
C GLY A 53 -35.32 21.99 2.20
N GLU A 54 -35.77 23.22 1.92
CA GLU A 54 -35.13 24.11 0.94
C GLU A 54 -33.67 24.47 1.30
N LYS A 55 -33.35 24.53 2.60
CA LYS A 55 -31.99 24.77 3.08
C LYS A 55 -31.11 23.52 3.07
N GLY A 56 -31.69 22.34 2.84
CA GLY A 56 -30.99 21.06 2.92
C GLY A 56 -30.58 20.70 4.34
N TRP A 57 -31.38 21.08 5.34
CA TRP A 57 -31.17 20.69 6.74
C TRP A 57 -32.18 19.58 7.11
N PRO A 58 -31.79 18.30 6.94
CA PRO A 58 -32.69 17.19 7.25
C PRO A 58 -33.04 17.16 8.74
N LEU A 59 -34.32 16.90 9.01
CA LEU A 59 -34.82 16.60 10.34
C LEU A 59 -35.01 15.09 10.46
N HIS A 60 -34.31 14.49 11.41
CA HIS A 60 -34.49 13.11 11.81
C HIS A 60 -35.36 13.03 13.06
N SER A 61 -36.29 12.09 13.10
CA SER A 61 -37.14 11.86 14.27
C SER A 61 -36.76 10.55 14.96
N VAL A 62 -36.71 10.57 16.29
CA VAL A 62 -36.47 9.42 17.14
C VAL A 62 -37.64 9.30 18.10
N THR A 63 -38.48 8.28 17.91
CA THR A 63 -39.67 8.08 18.76
C THR A 63 -39.38 7.00 19.79
N LEU A 64 -39.42 7.36 21.08
CA LEU A 64 -39.21 6.44 22.20
C LEU A 64 -40.34 5.40 22.32
N PRO A 65 -40.08 4.22 22.93
CA PRO A 65 -41.13 3.27 23.28
C PRO A 65 -42.30 3.94 24.01
N GLY A 66 -43.52 3.59 23.64
CA GLY A 66 -44.75 4.14 24.24
C GLY A 66 -45.29 5.41 23.57
N ALA A 67 -44.61 5.97 22.57
CA ALA A 67 -45.17 7.07 21.77
C ALA A 67 -46.42 6.60 20.98
N SER A 68 -47.41 7.48 20.82
CA SER A 68 -48.62 7.17 20.05
C SER A 68 -48.31 6.98 18.56
N GLU A 69 -49.02 6.07 17.89
CA GLU A 69 -48.87 5.83 16.44
C GLU A 69 -49.10 7.10 15.62
N GLU A 70 -50.05 7.95 16.05
CA GLU A 70 -50.34 9.22 15.40
C GLU A 70 -49.16 10.20 15.46
N LEU A 71 -48.51 10.32 16.63
CA LEU A 71 -47.33 11.17 16.79
C LEU A 71 -46.17 10.65 15.94
N ALA A 72 -45.95 9.34 15.94
CA ALA A 72 -44.92 8.72 15.11
C ALA A 72 -45.16 8.94 13.61
N ALA A 73 -46.41 8.85 13.16
CA ALA A 73 -46.79 9.11 11.77
C ALA A 73 -46.54 10.58 11.37
N VAL A 74 -46.90 11.53 12.22
CA VAL A 74 -46.66 12.96 11.95
C VAL A 74 -45.17 13.27 11.88
N LEU A 75 -44.38 12.78 12.84
CA LEU A 75 -42.93 13.00 12.85
C LEU A 75 -42.24 12.32 11.66
N SER A 76 -42.69 11.13 11.27
CA SER A 76 -42.19 10.44 10.08
C SER A 76 -42.45 11.23 8.80
N ALA A 77 -43.64 11.83 8.66
CA ALA A 77 -43.96 12.70 7.53
C ALA A 77 -43.06 13.95 7.49
N ILE A 78 -42.86 14.60 8.63
CA ILE A 78 -41.97 15.77 8.75
C ILE A 78 -40.52 15.41 8.37
N SER A 79 -40.01 14.30 8.90
CA SER A 79 -38.65 13.84 8.59
C SER A 79 -38.49 13.59 7.09
N LYS A 80 -39.46 12.89 6.48
CA LYS A 80 -39.46 12.64 5.04
C LYS A 80 -39.47 13.93 4.21
N ASP A 81 -40.29 14.92 4.57
CA ASP A 81 -40.43 16.17 3.82
C ASP A 81 -39.17 17.06 3.88
N THR A 82 -38.33 16.88 4.91
CA THR A 82 -37.02 17.55 5.02
C THR A 82 -35.86 16.73 4.44
N GLY A 83 -36.11 15.51 3.94
CA GLY A 83 -35.06 14.59 3.48
C GLY A 83 -34.32 13.86 4.62
N GLY A 84 -34.88 13.88 5.83
CA GLY A 84 -34.40 13.09 6.97
C GLY A 84 -35.08 11.73 7.10
N GLU A 85 -34.79 11.05 8.21
CA GLU A 85 -35.22 9.66 8.49
C GLU A 85 -35.95 9.58 9.84
N SER A 86 -36.86 8.62 9.98
CA SER A 86 -37.59 8.39 11.23
C SER A 86 -37.21 7.05 11.84
N TYR A 87 -36.88 7.07 13.13
CA TYR A 87 -36.39 5.94 13.91
C TYR A 87 -37.35 5.65 15.07
N PRO A 88 -38.27 4.69 14.92
CA PRO A 88 -39.00 4.16 16.05
C PRO A 88 -38.08 3.27 16.90
N LEU A 89 -37.76 3.69 18.13
CA LEU A 89 -36.91 2.94 19.04
C LEU A 89 -37.70 1.83 19.76
N SER A 90 -38.35 0.94 19.00
CA SER A 90 -38.86 -0.31 19.58
C SER A 90 -37.70 -1.16 20.12
N ILE A 91 -38.00 -2.02 21.08
CA ILE A 91 -37.04 -2.99 21.62
C ILE A 91 -37.42 -4.37 21.07
N PRO A 92 -36.47 -5.17 20.57
CA PRO A 92 -35.07 -4.82 20.34
C PRO A 92 -34.80 -4.10 18.99
N ASP A 93 -35.64 -4.31 17.98
CA ASP A 93 -35.33 -4.02 16.57
C ASP A 93 -35.08 -2.54 16.28
N GLY A 94 -35.87 -1.64 16.85
CA GLY A 94 -35.71 -0.20 16.64
C GLY A 94 -34.41 0.36 17.19
N MET A 95 -33.96 -0.15 18.34
CA MET A 95 -32.67 0.20 18.93
C MET A 95 -31.50 -0.37 18.12
N GLU A 96 -31.64 -1.58 17.59
CA GLU A 96 -30.65 -2.21 16.70
C GLU A 96 -30.45 -1.36 15.43
N HIS A 97 -31.53 -1.07 14.69
CA HIS A 97 -31.47 -0.28 13.47
C HIS A 97 -30.85 1.10 13.70
N PHE A 98 -31.18 1.74 14.81
CA PHE A 98 -30.61 3.03 15.18
C PHE A 98 -29.10 2.93 15.49
N ALA A 99 -28.69 1.90 16.22
CA ALA A 99 -27.27 1.67 16.54
C ALA A 99 -26.44 1.30 15.30
N ASP A 100 -26.93 0.41 14.43
CA ASP A 100 -26.28 0.05 13.16
C ASP A 100 -26.07 1.29 12.27
N ARG A 101 -27.08 2.17 12.21
CA ARG A 101 -26.96 3.44 11.47
C ARG A 101 -25.87 4.34 12.02
N ILE A 102 -25.78 4.52 13.35
CA ILE A 102 -24.72 5.33 13.97
C ILE A 102 -23.34 4.76 13.63
N LEU A 103 -23.16 3.44 13.72
CA LEU A 103 -21.88 2.80 13.37
C LEU A 103 -21.49 3.03 11.91
N ARG A 104 -22.45 2.94 10.99
CA ARG A 104 -22.21 3.22 9.57
C ARG A 104 -21.85 4.69 9.31
N LEU A 105 -22.53 5.62 9.98
CA LEU A 105 -22.25 7.06 9.86
C LEU A 105 -20.86 7.42 10.37
N GLU A 106 -20.39 6.76 11.44
CA GLU A 106 -19.05 6.94 11.99
C GLU A 106 -17.97 6.09 11.30
N ALA A 107 -18.33 5.39 10.21
CA ALA A 107 -17.44 4.44 9.52
C ALA A 107 -16.82 3.37 10.44
N LYS A 108 -17.53 2.99 11.50
CA LYS A 108 -17.13 1.94 12.47
C LYS A 108 -17.60 0.54 12.07
N GLY A 109 -18.28 0.42 10.92
CA GLY A 109 -18.80 -0.84 10.40
C GLY A 109 -20.32 -0.97 10.61
N SER A 110 -20.77 -2.22 10.74
CA SER A 110 -22.17 -2.58 10.97
C SER A 110 -22.27 -3.63 12.08
N LEU A 111 -23.45 -3.73 12.69
CA LEU A 111 -23.74 -4.76 13.68
C LEU A 111 -23.83 -6.14 13.01
N THR A 112 -23.33 -7.15 13.71
CA THR A 112 -23.48 -8.57 13.37
C THR A 112 -24.23 -9.28 14.48
N GLU A 113 -25.28 -10.03 14.14
CA GLU A 113 -26.12 -10.71 15.12
C GLU A 113 -25.36 -11.85 15.80
N LEU A 114 -25.40 -11.89 17.14
CA LEU A 114 -24.93 -13.03 17.94
C LEU A 114 -26.07 -14.01 18.24
N GLY A 115 -27.29 -13.49 18.42
CA GLY A 115 -28.50 -14.26 18.63
C GLY A 115 -29.59 -13.47 19.34
N SER A 116 -30.81 -14.01 19.30
CA SER A 116 -31.98 -13.41 19.93
C SER A 116 -32.91 -14.49 20.51
N ILE A 117 -33.58 -14.20 21.63
CA ILE A 117 -34.57 -15.08 22.24
C ILE A 117 -35.52 -14.28 23.15
N GLU A 118 -36.72 -14.82 23.38
CA GLU A 118 -37.57 -14.43 24.50
C GLU A 118 -37.13 -15.20 25.77
N LEU A 119 -36.60 -14.48 26.76
CA LEU A 119 -36.16 -15.08 28.02
C LEU A 119 -37.34 -15.33 28.96
N THR A 120 -37.24 -16.42 29.70
CA THR A 120 -38.11 -16.82 30.81
C THR A 120 -37.21 -17.23 31.97
N ALA A 121 -37.74 -17.35 33.17
CA ALA A 121 -36.97 -17.74 34.35
C ALA A 121 -36.18 -19.06 34.22
N ASN A 122 -36.52 -19.92 33.25
CA ASN A 122 -35.87 -21.20 32.99
C ASN A 122 -35.09 -21.27 31.66
N SER A 123 -35.07 -20.18 30.87
CA SER A 123 -34.32 -20.16 29.61
C SER A 123 -33.02 -19.36 29.74
N SER A 124 -32.06 -19.72 28.88
CA SER A 124 -30.79 -19.01 28.74
C SER A 124 -30.45 -18.90 27.27
N LEU A 125 -29.80 -17.80 26.91
CA LEU A 125 -29.25 -17.60 25.58
C LEU A 125 -27.73 -17.84 25.65
N GLU A 126 -27.26 -18.85 24.93
CA GLU A 126 -25.83 -19.05 24.69
C GLU A 126 -25.49 -18.47 23.31
N MET A 127 -24.57 -17.51 23.29
CA MET A 127 -24.06 -16.85 22.10
C MET A 127 -22.58 -17.15 21.95
N THR A 128 -22.12 -17.18 20.70
CA THR A 128 -20.72 -17.36 20.36
C THR A 128 -20.21 -16.14 19.60
N LEU A 129 -19.12 -15.55 20.08
CA LEU A 129 -18.41 -14.47 19.40
C LEU A 129 -17.05 -14.97 18.93
N HIS A 130 -16.75 -14.81 17.65
CA HIS A 130 -15.44 -15.12 17.08
C HIS A 130 -14.59 -13.85 17.00
N ILE A 131 -13.45 -13.83 17.69
CA ILE A 131 -12.52 -12.70 17.71
C ILE A 131 -11.34 -12.98 16.78
N ALA A 132 -11.07 -12.03 15.90
CA ALA A 132 -9.94 -12.06 14.98
C ALA A 132 -8.60 -11.86 15.70
N PRO A 133 -7.50 -12.40 15.18
CA PRO A 133 -6.17 -11.90 15.50
C PRO A 133 -6.02 -10.41 15.20
N GLY A 134 -5.42 -9.68 16.14
CA GLY A 134 -5.24 -8.25 16.02
C GLY A 134 -6.52 -7.43 16.12
N THR A 135 -7.63 -8.00 16.61
CA THR A 135 -8.75 -7.18 17.07
C THR A 135 -8.27 -6.23 18.16
N GLU A 136 -8.43 -4.93 17.94
CA GLU A 136 -8.06 -3.87 18.88
C GLU A 136 -9.18 -3.67 19.90
N ALA A 137 -10.44 -3.72 19.44
CA ALA A 137 -11.59 -3.70 20.31
C ALA A 137 -12.70 -4.61 19.78
N ALA A 138 -13.29 -5.40 20.68
CA ALA A 138 -14.53 -6.12 20.46
C ALA A 138 -15.63 -5.46 21.29
N ASN A 139 -16.70 -5.03 20.62
CA ASN A 139 -17.82 -4.37 21.24
C ASN A 139 -19.05 -5.25 21.06
N MET A 140 -19.69 -5.58 22.18
CA MET A 140 -20.95 -6.30 22.21
C MET A 140 -22.04 -5.36 22.69
N ILE A 141 -23.18 -5.42 22.03
CA ILE A 141 -24.35 -4.61 22.32
C ILE A 141 -25.53 -5.56 22.52
N PHE A 142 -26.18 -5.47 23.67
CA PHE A 142 -27.36 -6.25 23.99
C PHE A 142 -28.56 -5.32 24.17
N PHE A 143 -29.63 -5.57 23.44
CA PHE A 143 -30.91 -4.90 23.60
C PHE A 143 -31.86 -5.82 24.36
N ARG A 144 -32.52 -5.31 25.40
CA ARG A 144 -33.37 -6.12 26.29
C ARG A 144 -34.61 -5.36 26.75
N GLU A 145 -35.72 -6.06 26.93
CA GLU A 145 -36.96 -5.46 27.45
C GLU A 145 -36.92 -5.26 28.98
N ASP A 146 -36.41 -6.25 29.73
CA ASP A 146 -36.31 -6.21 31.20
C ASP A 146 -34.88 -5.96 31.68
N ARG A 147 -34.74 -5.30 32.84
CA ARG A 147 -33.46 -4.91 33.45
C ARG A 147 -32.74 -6.07 34.14
N VAL A 148 -33.43 -7.17 34.41
CA VAL A 148 -32.90 -8.30 35.19
C VAL A 148 -32.33 -9.37 34.25
N THR A 149 -31.30 -9.01 33.49
CA THR A 149 -30.50 -9.98 32.71
C THR A 149 -29.06 -10.00 33.21
N ALA A 150 -28.58 -11.16 33.62
CA ALA A 150 -27.19 -11.39 33.95
C ALA A 150 -26.44 -11.92 32.73
N PHE A 151 -25.28 -11.31 32.45
CA PHE A 151 -24.37 -11.74 31.39
C PHE A 151 -23.13 -12.36 32.00
N ARG A 152 -22.67 -13.47 31.42
CA ARG A 152 -21.35 -14.05 31.67
C ARG A 152 -20.63 -14.21 30.36
N ILE A 153 -19.36 -13.84 30.34
CA ILE A 153 -18.51 -13.97 29.15
C ILE A 153 -17.29 -14.78 29.52
N LYS A 154 -17.01 -15.80 28.72
CA LYS A 154 -15.82 -16.63 28.84
C LYS A 154 -14.93 -16.41 27.64
N ASN A 155 -13.65 -16.18 27.90
CA ASN A 155 -12.64 -16.12 26.87
C ASN A 155 -12.37 -17.52 26.27
N PRO A 156 -11.54 -17.64 25.23
CA PRO A 156 -11.24 -18.92 24.58
C PRO A 156 -10.59 -19.96 25.52
N ASP A 157 -9.94 -19.50 26.60
CA ASP A 157 -9.34 -20.37 27.63
C ASP A 157 -10.35 -20.80 28.72
N GLY A 158 -11.59 -20.31 28.65
CA GLY A 158 -12.66 -20.61 29.61
C GLY A 158 -12.68 -19.71 30.86
N PHE A 159 -11.83 -18.68 30.94
CA PHE A 159 -11.84 -17.71 32.03
C PHE A 159 -12.98 -16.70 31.87
N GLU A 160 -13.71 -16.44 32.95
CA GLU A 160 -14.77 -15.44 32.95
C GLU A 160 -14.19 -14.02 32.92
N ALA A 161 -14.44 -13.28 31.83
CA ALA A 161 -14.03 -11.89 31.66
C ALA A 161 -14.74 -10.94 32.65
N SER A 162 -15.86 -11.37 33.23
CA SER A 162 -16.60 -10.63 34.26
C SER A 162 -15.92 -10.63 35.64
N ALA A 163 -14.94 -11.51 35.89
CA ALA A 163 -14.39 -11.76 37.22
C ALA A 163 -12.86 -11.74 37.22
N GLY A 164 -12.26 -10.54 37.27
CA GLY A 164 -10.92 -10.41 37.84
C GLY A 164 -10.03 -9.30 37.26
N ASP A 165 -10.12 -9.03 35.96
CA ASP A 165 -9.24 -8.05 35.33
C ASP A 165 -10.02 -7.10 34.41
N ARG A 166 -10.55 -6.02 35.00
CA ARG A 166 -11.31 -4.99 34.28
C ARG A 166 -10.40 -3.95 33.63
N THR A 167 -9.07 -4.13 33.64
CA THR A 167 -8.18 -3.14 33.00
C THR A 167 -8.29 -3.13 31.48
N SER A 168 -8.78 -4.21 30.87
CA SER A 168 -9.00 -4.34 29.42
C SER A 168 -10.48 -4.51 29.02
N SER A 169 -11.44 -4.29 29.92
CA SER A 169 -12.87 -4.32 29.55
C SER A 169 -13.71 -3.28 30.28
N SER A 170 -14.66 -2.68 29.55
CA SER A 170 -15.62 -1.72 30.09
C SER A 170 -17.05 -2.22 29.87
N LEU A 171 -17.92 -1.95 30.84
CA LEU A 171 -19.33 -2.35 30.81
C LEU A 171 -20.19 -1.12 31.11
N THR A 172 -21.08 -0.81 30.18
CA THR A 172 -22.13 0.20 30.37
C THR A 172 -23.46 -0.51 30.39
N GLU A 173 -24.17 -0.42 31.51
CA GLU A 173 -25.46 -1.06 31.69
C GLU A 173 -26.55 0.00 31.88
N LEU A 174 -27.51 -0.01 30.96
CA LEU A 174 -28.72 0.79 30.96
C LEU A 174 -29.93 -0.15 31.01
N PRO A 175 -31.15 0.40 31.24
CA PRO A 175 -32.36 -0.40 31.33
C PRO A 175 -32.53 -1.39 30.17
N ASN A 176 -32.49 -0.88 28.94
CA ASN A 176 -32.79 -1.64 27.72
C ASN A 176 -31.57 -1.88 26.83
N LEU A 177 -30.38 -1.51 27.32
CA LEU A 177 -29.14 -1.53 26.56
C LEU A 177 -27.98 -1.92 27.46
N VAL A 178 -27.20 -2.91 27.05
CA VAL A 178 -25.93 -3.25 27.68
C VAL A 178 -24.84 -3.19 26.62
N ILE A 179 -23.81 -2.38 26.87
CA ILE A 179 -22.65 -2.28 25.99
C ILE A 179 -21.45 -2.83 26.75
N TRP A 180 -20.78 -3.81 26.15
CA TRP A 180 -19.57 -4.38 26.71
C TRP A 180 -18.45 -4.24 25.68
N GLN A 181 -17.40 -3.51 26.05
CA GLN A 181 -16.20 -3.35 25.25
C GLN A 181 -15.06 -4.15 25.87
N ILE A 182 -14.35 -4.91 25.03
CA ILE A 182 -13.13 -5.62 25.38
C ILE A 182 -12.03 -5.05 24.49
N LEU A 183 -10.97 -4.54 25.11
CA LEU A 183 -9.77 -4.03 24.45
C LEU A 183 -8.74 -5.15 24.34
N ASP A 184 -8.06 -5.22 23.20
CA ASP A 184 -7.08 -6.26 22.84
C ASP A 184 -7.53 -7.69 23.23
N PRO A 185 -8.75 -8.12 22.83
CA PRO A 185 -9.26 -9.44 23.19
C PRO A 185 -8.37 -10.56 22.60
N ALA A 186 -8.19 -11.63 23.39
CA ALA A 186 -7.56 -12.84 22.89
C ALA A 186 -8.33 -13.39 21.67
N PRO A 187 -7.63 -13.79 20.58
CA PRO A 187 -8.29 -14.32 19.39
C PRO A 187 -8.91 -15.69 19.66
N GLY A 188 -9.99 -16.00 18.94
CA GLY A 188 -10.68 -17.28 19.02
C GLY A 188 -12.14 -17.17 19.46
N LYS A 189 -12.67 -18.28 19.96
CA LYS A 189 -14.09 -18.43 20.30
C LYS A 189 -14.37 -17.96 21.73
N TRP A 190 -15.17 -16.90 21.85
CA TRP A 190 -15.71 -16.40 23.11
C TRP A 190 -17.14 -16.90 23.30
N GLN A 191 -17.45 -17.34 24.52
CA GLN A 191 -18.81 -17.77 24.88
C GLN A 191 -19.48 -16.71 25.73
N ILE A 192 -20.74 -16.43 25.43
CA ILE A 192 -21.56 -15.44 26.12
C ILE A 192 -22.84 -16.14 26.59
N ASP A 193 -23.06 -16.16 27.89
CA ASP A 193 -24.25 -16.70 28.53
C ASP A 193 -25.11 -15.54 29.05
N ALA A 194 -26.32 -15.37 28.51
CA ALA A 194 -27.32 -14.44 29.01
C ALA A 194 -28.45 -15.19 29.71
N ARG A 195 -28.81 -14.75 30.93
CA ARG A 195 -29.88 -15.33 31.75
C ARG A 195 -30.75 -14.22 32.31
N GLY A 196 -32.07 -14.37 32.22
CA GLY A 196 -33.02 -13.36 32.69
C GLY A 196 -34.30 -13.98 33.22
N VAL A 197 -35.21 -13.13 33.70
CA VAL A 197 -36.45 -13.57 34.35
C VAL A 197 -37.63 -13.55 33.38
N GLU A 198 -37.71 -12.54 32.51
CA GLU A 198 -38.75 -12.40 31.46
C GLU A 198 -38.31 -11.37 30.40
N GLY A 199 -38.77 -11.50 29.15
CA GLY A 199 -38.66 -10.48 28.09
C GLY A 199 -37.68 -10.81 26.95
N VAL A 200 -37.85 -10.11 25.83
CA VAL A 200 -37.01 -10.29 24.63
C VAL A 200 -35.61 -9.72 24.84
N ILE A 201 -34.60 -10.48 24.39
CA ILE A 201 -33.21 -10.05 24.29
C ILE A 201 -32.65 -10.34 22.90
N SER A 202 -31.82 -9.42 22.39
CA SER A 202 -30.95 -9.67 21.25
C SER A 202 -29.52 -9.20 21.54
N GLY A 203 -28.55 -9.96 21.07
CA GLY A 203 -27.13 -9.67 21.17
C GLY A 203 -26.52 -9.41 19.80
N TRP A 204 -25.67 -8.39 19.74
CA TRP A 204 -25.01 -7.92 18.53
C TRP A 204 -23.55 -7.61 18.83
N HIS A 205 -22.70 -7.64 17.81
CA HIS A 205 -21.32 -7.22 17.97
C HIS A 205 -20.78 -6.45 16.77
N TYR A 206 -19.73 -5.69 17.02
CA TYR A 206 -18.82 -5.15 16.01
C TYR A 206 -17.41 -5.12 16.57
N SER A 207 -16.41 -5.13 15.70
CA SER A 207 -15.00 -5.16 16.12
C SER A 207 -14.14 -4.32 15.19
N THR A 208 -13.08 -3.74 15.75
CA THR A 208 -12.03 -3.05 14.98
C THR A 208 -10.78 -3.92 14.95
N ASN A 209 -10.09 -3.96 13.81
CA ASN A 209 -8.85 -4.69 13.67
C ASN A 209 -7.70 -3.72 13.41
N LYS A 210 -6.56 -3.95 14.07
CA LYS A 210 -5.34 -3.14 13.89
C LYS A 210 -4.68 -3.37 12.53
N TYR A 211 -5.03 -4.46 11.85
CA TYR A 211 -4.55 -4.81 10.53
C TYR A 211 -5.36 -4.13 9.44
N SER A 212 -4.67 -3.55 8.46
CA SER A 212 -5.26 -3.12 7.20
C SER A 212 -4.44 -3.62 6.02
N LEU A 213 -5.11 -3.85 4.90
CA LEU A 213 -4.51 -4.39 3.68
C LEU A 213 -4.50 -3.31 2.60
N MET A 214 -3.43 -3.24 1.83
CA MET A 214 -3.31 -2.29 0.74
C MET A 214 -2.57 -2.91 -0.43
N LEU A 215 -3.07 -2.70 -1.66
CA LEU A 215 -2.33 -3.06 -2.86
C LEU A 215 -1.25 -2.00 -3.12
N GLN A 216 -0.04 -2.43 -3.47
CA GLN A 216 0.99 -1.52 -3.92
C GLN A 216 0.65 -1.01 -5.32
N SER A 217 0.52 0.30 -5.46
CA SER A 217 0.33 0.94 -6.76
C SER A 217 1.67 1.12 -7.48
N PHE A 218 1.77 0.61 -8.70
CA PHE A 218 2.92 0.78 -9.60
C PHE A 218 2.54 1.49 -10.92
N GLY A 219 1.38 2.14 -10.97
CA GLY A 219 0.76 2.60 -12.22
C GLY A 219 0.27 1.45 -13.09
N ALA A 220 0.00 1.73 -14.37
CA ALA A 220 -0.54 0.72 -15.29
C ALA A 220 0.49 -0.38 -15.59
N GLN A 221 0.01 -1.61 -15.74
CA GLN A 221 0.84 -2.76 -16.11
C GLN A 221 0.83 -2.98 -17.63
N PRO A 222 1.96 -3.39 -18.22
CA PRO A 222 2.06 -3.65 -19.65
C PRO A 222 1.28 -4.90 -20.08
N LEU A 223 0.47 -4.75 -21.13
CA LEU A 223 -0.20 -5.85 -21.80
C LEU A 223 0.82 -6.86 -22.36
N GLY A 224 0.50 -8.15 -22.27
CA GLY A 224 1.33 -9.22 -22.86
C GLY A 224 2.65 -9.49 -22.16
N GLN A 225 2.90 -8.88 -21.00
CA GLN A 225 4.10 -9.11 -20.19
C GLN A 225 3.73 -9.58 -18.78
N PRO A 226 4.58 -10.39 -18.13
CA PRO A 226 4.36 -10.73 -16.74
C PRO A 226 4.50 -9.48 -15.87
N ALA A 227 3.69 -9.39 -14.84
CA ALA A 227 3.72 -8.27 -13.89
C ALA A 227 3.90 -8.79 -12.46
N THR A 228 4.38 -7.91 -11.57
CA THR A 228 4.47 -8.22 -10.13
C THR A 228 3.31 -7.55 -9.43
N LEU A 229 2.49 -8.36 -8.76
CA LEU A 229 1.49 -7.88 -7.82
C LEU A 229 2.16 -7.83 -6.44
N ALA A 230 2.08 -6.70 -5.76
CA ALA A 230 2.58 -6.57 -4.39
C ALA A 230 1.52 -5.92 -3.50
N ALA A 231 1.49 -6.32 -2.24
CA ALA A 231 0.57 -5.81 -1.23
C ALA A 231 1.27 -5.68 0.12
N TYR A 232 0.68 -4.84 0.96
CA TYR A 232 1.10 -4.59 2.33
C TYR A 232 0.04 -5.04 3.31
N VAL A 233 0.51 -5.53 4.46
CA VAL A 233 -0.28 -5.57 5.68
C VAL A 233 0.28 -4.52 6.61
N PHE A 234 -0.57 -3.61 7.06
CA PHE A 234 -0.22 -2.60 8.05
C PHE A 234 -0.77 -3.00 9.40
N GLU A 235 0.05 -2.91 10.45
CA GLU A 235 -0.38 -2.89 11.85
C GLU A 235 -0.18 -1.47 12.38
N HIS A 236 -1.26 -0.82 12.85
CA HIS A 236 -1.21 0.57 13.32
C HIS A 236 -0.53 1.54 12.33
N GLY A 237 -0.75 1.32 11.02
CA GLY A 237 -0.17 2.14 9.96
C GLY A 237 1.29 1.85 9.61
N LEU A 238 1.91 0.81 10.19
CA LEU A 238 3.26 0.36 9.86
C LEU A 238 3.24 -1.01 9.15
N PRO A 239 4.01 -1.22 8.07
CA PRO A 239 4.12 -2.53 7.44
C PRO A 239 4.62 -3.57 8.44
N VAL A 240 4.00 -4.74 8.44
CA VAL A 240 4.30 -5.83 9.37
C VAL A 240 4.57 -7.13 8.62
N VAL A 241 5.58 -7.86 9.09
CA VAL A 241 5.86 -9.23 8.63
C VAL A 241 4.87 -10.17 9.32
N LEU A 242 4.23 -11.02 8.52
CA LEU A 242 3.23 -11.96 9.00
C LEU A 242 3.89 -13.21 9.60
N GLU A 243 3.22 -13.82 10.58
CA GLU A 243 3.59 -15.14 11.08
C GLU A 243 3.36 -16.21 9.99
N ASP A 244 4.11 -17.31 10.04
CA ASP A 244 4.08 -18.37 9.02
C ASP A 244 2.71 -19.03 8.81
N GLU A 245 1.81 -18.91 9.79
CA GLU A 245 0.46 -19.50 9.78
C GLU A 245 -0.59 -18.59 9.14
N VAL A 246 -0.21 -17.36 8.80
CA VAL A 246 -1.10 -16.35 8.20
C VAL A 246 -0.85 -16.31 6.70
N THR A 247 -1.92 -16.34 5.92
CA THR A 247 -1.80 -16.32 4.45
C THR A 247 -2.42 -15.08 3.87
N LEU A 248 -1.66 -14.38 3.03
CA LEU A 248 -2.18 -13.30 2.20
C LEU A 248 -2.42 -13.81 0.78
N THR A 249 -3.63 -13.58 0.27
CA THR A 249 -4.02 -13.93 -1.10
C THR A 249 -4.61 -12.71 -1.81
N ALA A 250 -4.52 -12.71 -3.14
CA ALA A 250 -5.15 -11.73 -4.00
C ALA A 250 -6.00 -12.47 -5.03
N ARG A 251 -7.30 -12.20 -5.01
CA ARG A 251 -8.22 -12.66 -6.03
C ARG A 251 -8.41 -11.56 -7.06
N ILE A 252 -7.92 -11.78 -8.27
CA ILE A 252 -7.96 -10.82 -9.37
C ILE A 252 -9.08 -11.20 -10.32
N THR A 253 -9.95 -10.24 -10.64
CA THR A 253 -10.99 -10.39 -11.66
C THR A 253 -10.68 -9.47 -12.84
N SER A 254 -10.52 -10.06 -14.02
CA SER A 254 -10.25 -9.35 -15.28
C SER A 254 -11.50 -8.67 -15.86
N PRO A 255 -11.33 -7.73 -16.81
CA PRO A 255 -12.45 -7.06 -17.48
C PRO A 255 -13.46 -7.98 -18.16
N ASP A 256 -13.03 -9.18 -18.57
CA ASP A 256 -13.89 -10.20 -19.18
C ASP A 256 -14.64 -11.07 -18.16
N GLY A 257 -14.43 -10.83 -16.85
CA GLY A 257 -15.06 -11.55 -15.74
C GLY A 257 -14.29 -12.78 -15.25
N THR A 258 -13.15 -13.14 -15.86
CA THR A 258 -12.34 -14.27 -15.40
C THR A 258 -11.70 -13.95 -14.05
N THR A 259 -11.73 -14.90 -13.11
CA THR A 259 -11.18 -14.70 -11.76
C THR A 259 -10.09 -15.72 -11.45
N VAL A 260 -8.95 -15.24 -10.94
CA VAL A 260 -7.79 -16.05 -10.56
C VAL A 260 -7.26 -15.62 -9.20
N THR A 261 -6.93 -16.59 -8.35
CA THR A 261 -6.36 -16.34 -7.01
C THR A 261 -4.86 -16.58 -6.99
N TYR A 262 -4.11 -15.64 -6.43
CA TYR A 262 -2.67 -15.70 -6.22
C TYR A 262 -2.36 -15.67 -4.72
N SER A 263 -1.42 -16.49 -4.27
CA SER A 263 -0.86 -16.39 -2.92
C SER A 263 0.37 -15.47 -2.97
N LEU A 264 0.38 -14.45 -2.11
CA LEU A 264 1.49 -13.51 -2.00
C LEU A 264 2.45 -14.00 -0.91
N ASN A 265 3.74 -13.72 -1.09
CA ASN A 265 4.79 -14.17 -0.19
C ASN A 265 5.83 -13.08 0.07
N ASP A 266 6.44 -13.14 1.24
CA ASP A 266 7.55 -12.28 1.70
C ASP A 266 8.79 -13.17 2.00
N ARG A 267 9.19 -13.97 1.01
CA ARG A 267 10.23 -15.04 1.13
C ARG A 267 11.38 -14.88 0.14
N GLY A 268 11.46 -13.76 -0.56
CA GLY A 268 12.42 -13.47 -1.63
C GLY A 268 12.25 -14.38 -2.86
N LYS A 269 11.01 -14.79 -3.18
CA LYS A 269 10.72 -15.74 -4.27
C LYS A 269 9.48 -15.34 -5.07
N LEU A 270 9.42 -15.83 -6.32
CA LEU A 270 8.22 -15.79 -7.18
C LEU A 270 7.54 -14.40 -7.29
N GLY A 271 8.34 -13.35 -7.43
CA GLY A 271 7.86 -11.97 -7.53
C GLY A 271 8.24 -11.10 -6.33
N ASP A 272 8.58 -11.72 -5.19
CA ASP A 272 9.17 -11.03 -4.07
C ASP A 272 10.70 -10.95 -4.21
N ALA A 273 11.24 -9.74 -4.07
CA ALA A 273 12.65 -9.43 -4.28
C ALA A 273 13.48 -9.58 -2.99
N VAL A 274 12.90 -9.32 -1.81
CA VAL A 274 13.62 -9.26 -0.54
C VAL A 274 12.78 -9.94 0.53
N ALA A 275 13.29 -11.03 1.09
CA ALA A 275 12.59 -11.74 2.16
C ALA A 275 12.55 -10.94 3.47
N GLY A 276 11.39 -10.94 4.13
CA GLY A 276 11.15 -10.36 5.44
C GLY A 276 11.08 -8.84 5.45
N ASP A 277 10.74 -8.20 4.33
CA ASP A 277 10.64 -6.74 4.24
C ASP A 277 9.21 -6.21 4.41
N ALA A 278 8.24 -7.11 4.65
CA ALA A 278 6.80 -6.86 4.73
C ALA A 278 6.13 -6.48 3.40
N TYR A 279 6.78 -6.75 2.26
CA TYR A 279 6.20 -6.64 0.92
C TYR A 279 5.81 -8.03 0.44
N PHE A 280 4.51 -8.30 0.43
CA PHE A 280 4.00 -9.58 -0.02
C PHE A 280 3.76 -9.51 -1.52
N ALA A 281 4.50 -10.29 -2.29
CA ALA A 281 4.42 -10.24 -3.74
C ALA A 281 4.18 -11.59 -4.41
N ALA A 282 3.67 -11.52 -5.65
CA ALA A 282 3.50 -12.63 -6.56
C ALA A 282 3.68 -12.18 -8.01
N THR A 283 4.26 -13.03 -8.87
CA THR A 283 4.29 -12.81 -10.32
C THR A 283 2.99 -13.26 -10.97
N ILE A 284 2.29 -12.35 -11.64
CA ILE A 284 1.13 -12.66 -12.47
C ILE A 284 1.58 -12.89 -13.93
N PRO A 285 1.01 -13.90 -14.62
CA PRO A 285 1.37 -14.20 -16.01
C PRO A 285 0.94 -13.07 -16.96
N PRO A 286 1.51 -13.03 -18.18
CA PRO A 286 1.08 -12.12 -19.23
C PRO A 286 -0.44 -12.10 -19.43
N GLN A 287 -1.01 -10.90 -19.39
CA GLN A 287 -2.44 -10.71 -19.59
C GLN A 287 -2.72 -10.34 -21.05
N THR A 288 -3.88 -10.78 -21.55
CA THR A 288 -4.29 -10.61 -22.95
C THR A 288 -5.39 -9.57 -23.15
N ALA A 289 -6.01 -9.10 -22.07
CA ALA A 289 -7.05 -8.08 -22.10
C ALA A 289 -6.53 -6.76 -21.50
N GLU A 290 -6.92 -5.65 -22.11
CA GLU A 290 -6.72 -4.32 -21.56
C GLU A 290 -7.92 -3.91 -20.70
N GLY A 291 -7.69 -3.00 -19.76
CA GLY A 291 -8.71 -2.41 -18.90
C GLY A 291 -8.39 -2.54 -17.42
N ASP A 292 -9.42 -2.29 -16.60
CA ASP A 292 -9.31 -2.31 -15.14
C ASP A 292 -9.51 -3.73 -14.59
N TYR A 293 -8.52 -4.19 -13.82
CA TYR A 293 -8.55 -5.44 -13.10
C TYR A 293 -8.89 -5.15 -11.64
N SER A 294 -9.97 -5.76 -11.14
CA SER A 294 -10.31 -5.63 -9.72
C SER A 294 -9.55 -6.68 -8.90
N VAL A 295 -9.12 -6.28 -7.70
CA VAL A 295 -8.34 -7.11 -6.78
C VAL A 295 -9.06 -7.14 -5.44
N GLU A 296 -9.36 -8.35 -4.95
CA GLU A 296 -9.76 -8.58 -3.57
C GLU A 296 -8.59 -9.23 -2.83
N LEU A 297 -7.97 -8.46 -1.94
CA LEU A 297 -6.96 -8.94 -1.02
C LEU A 297 -7.66 -9.65 0.15
N GLU A 298 -7.13 -10.79 0.57
CA GLU A 298 -7.63 -11.55 1.72
C GLU A 298 -6.45 -11.99 2.58
N LEU A 299 -6.46 -11.55 3.84
CA LEU A 299 -5.56 -12.01 4.90
C LEU A 299 -6.31 -13.04 5.75
N SER A 300 -5.78 -14.25 5.87
CA SER A 300 -6.47 -15.38 6.49
C SER A 300 -5.64 -16.02 7.59
N TRP A 301 -6.32 -16.41 8.68
CA TRP A 301 -5.81 -17.23 9.77
C TRP A 301 -6.55 -18.57 9.79
N PRO A 302 -6.07 -19.59 9.06
CA PRO A 302 -6.81 -20.83 8.84
C PRO A 302 -7.19 -21.58 10.13
N LYS A 303 -6.32 -21.54 11.16
CA LYS A 303 -6.58 -22.19 12.45
C LYS A 303 -7.67 -21.51 13.27
N LEU A 304 -7.97 -20.25 12.96
CA LEU A 304 -8.95 -19.43 13.67
C LEU A 304 -10.19 -19.14 12.82
N GLU A 305 -10.24 -19.72 11.60
CA GLU A 305 -11.34 -19.56 10.63
C GLU A 305 -11.73 -18.10 10.40
N HIS A 306 -10.74 -17.20 10.40
CA HIS A 306 -10.96 -15.76 10.24
C HIS A 306 -10.24 -15.21 9.01
N THR A 307 -10.91 -14.30 8.29
CA THR A 307 -10.33 -13.53 7.19
C THR A 307 -10.58 -12.03 7.32
N ILE A 308 -9.68 -11.20 6.79
CA ILE A 308 -9.86 -9.76 6.58
C ILE A 308 -9.70 -9.53 5.09
N THR A 309 -10.58 -8.72 4.49
CA THR A 309 -10.53 -8.42 3.06
C THR A 309 -10.38 -6.94 2.79
N ALA A 310 -9.76 -6.62 1.67
CA ALA A 310 -9.73 -5.28 1.10
C ALA A 310 -9.91 -5.35 -0.42
N ARG A 311 -10.45 -4.29 -1.02
CA ARG A 311 -10.64 -4.21 -2.46
C ARG A 311 -9.82 -3.07 -3.04
N ASP A 312 -9.19 -3.36 -4.16
CA ASP A 312 -8.40 -2.39 -4.93
C ASP A 312 -8.49 -2.74 -6.42
N SER A 313 -7.76 -2.02 -7.27
CA SER A 313 -7.71 -2.28 -8.70
C SER A 313 -6.40 -1.81 -9.33
N PHE A 314 -6.07 -2.35 -10.50
CA PHE A 314 -4.99 -1.84 -11.34
C PHE A 314 -5.37 -1.92 -12.82
N GLU A 315 -4.80 -1.03 -13.63
CA GLU A 315 -5.03 -0.99 -15.08
C GLU A 315 -3.98 -1.84 -15.81
N ILE A 316 -4.41 -2.58 -16.83
CA ILE A 316 -3.53 -3.17 -17.84
C ILE A 316 -3.75 -2.46 -19.17
N ARG A 317 -2.65 -2.05 -19.82
CA ARG A 317 -2.70 -1.37 -21.10
C ARG A 317 -1.45 -1.64 -21.93
N SER A 318 -1.51 -1.33 -23.22
CA SER A 318 -0.35 -1.45 -24.10
C SER A 318 0.63 -0.31 -23.92
N PHE A 319 1.92 -0.69 -23.98
CA PHE A 319 3.04 0.19 -23.77
C PHE A 319 3.76 0.49 -25.10
N PRO A 320 4.45 1.64 -25.20
CA PRO A 320 5.25 1.97 -26.37
C PRO A 320 6.32 0.92 -26.67
N SER A 321 6.49 0.58 -27.95
CA SER A 321 7.52 -0.30 -28.47
C SER A 321 8.19 0.30 -29.69
N LEU A 322 9.35 -0.24 -30.07
CA LEU A 322 10.08 0.13 -31.29
C LEU A 322 10.11 -1.04 -32.26
N ALA A 323 9.77 -0.79 -33.52
CA ALA A 323 10.01 -1.71 -34.63
C ALA A 323 11.14 -1.16 -35.52
N VAL A 324 12.13 -1.99 -35.85
CA VAL A 324 13.29 -1.57 -36.68
C VAL A 324 13.24 -2.30 -38.01
N THR A 325 13.23 -1.53 -39.09
CA THR A 325 13.31 -2.05 -40.46
C THR A 325 14.70 -1.77 -41.04
N PRO A 326 15.56 -2.79 -41.20
CA PRO A 326 16.87 -2.60 -41.82
C PRO A 326 16.73 -2.17 -43.27
N VAL A 327 17.60 -1.27 -43.71
CA VAL A 327 17.77 -0.91 -45.13
C VAL A 327 18.89 -1.78 -45.67
N LYS A 328 18.64 -2.47 -46.79
CA LYS A 328 19.69 -3.24 -47.45
C LYS A 328 20.72 -2.29 -48.03
N VAL A 329 21.96 -2.37 -47.55
CA VAL A 329 23.08 -1.56 -48.03
C VAL A 329 24.12 -2.50 -48.63
N ASP A 330 24.36 -2.40 -49.93
CA ASP A 330 25.24 -3.32 -50.64
C ASP A 330 26.73 -3.00 -50.44
N ASP A 331 27.08 -1.75 -50.11
CA ASP A 331 28.46 -1.32 -49.79
C ASP A 331 28.46 -0.11 -48.83
N LEU A 332 28.69 -0.34 -47.53
CA LEU A 332 28.95 0.74 -46.56
C LEU A 332 30.42 1.16 -46.63
N ARG A 333 30.69 2.40 -47.04
CA ARG A 333 32.05 2.93 -47.17
C ARG A 333 32.49 3.72 -45.94
N SER A 334 33.75 3.55 -45.54
CA SER A 334 34.37 4.37 -44.50
C SER A 334 34.25 5.86 -44.83
N GLY A 335 33.81 6.65 -43.85
CA GLY A 335 33.55 8.09 -43.96
C GLY A 335 32.27 8.48 -44.69
N GLU A 336 31.49 7.53 -45.24
CA GLU A 336 30.26 7.82 -45.97
C GLU A 336 29.02 7.64 -45.08
N ARG A 337 28.29 8.74 -44.86
CA ARG A 337 27.04 8.75 -44.09
C ARG A 337 25.94 8.02 -44.85
N THR A 338 25.51 6.88 -44.33
CA THR A 338 24.55 5.99 -45.01
C THR A 338 23.37 5.64 -44.12
N LYS A 339 22.14 5.63 -44.67
CA LYS A 339 20.95 5.17 -43.95
C LYS A 339 20.98 3.65 -43.82
N ILE A 340 20.96 3.15 -42.58
CA ILE A 340 21.05 1.71 -42.30
C ILE A 340 19.73 1.11 -41.79
N ALA A 341 18.84 1.91 -41.22
CA ALA A 341 17.54 1.44 -40.75
C ALA A 341 16.50 2.56 -40.65
N THR A 342 15.23 2.16 -40.50
CA THR A 342 14.13 3.02 -40.06
C THR A 342 13.55 2.45 -38.76
N VAL A 343 13.39 3.29 -37.74
CA VAL A 343 12.77 2.96 -36.44
C VAL A 343 11.36 3.54 -36.40
N PHE A 344 10.39 2.70 -36.05
CA PHE A 344 8.98 3.05 -35.89
C PHE A 344 8.55 2.86 -34.43
N ALA A 345 8.28 3.97 -33.75
CA ALA A 345 7.71 4.00 -32.41
C ALA A 345 6.19 3.82 -32.48
N ASN A 346 5.66 2.85 -31.75
CA ASN A 346 4.26 2.47 -31.83
C ASN A 346 3.69 1.94 -30.50
N ILE A 347 2.37 2.02 -30.35
CA ILE A 347 1.60 1.27 -29.35
C ILE A 347 0.67 0.35 -30.14
N ASN A 348 0.82 -0.96 -29.97
CA ASN A 348 0.06 -1.98 -30.73
C ASN A 348 0.05 -1.74 -32.25
N GLY A 349 1.19 -1.40 -32.83
CA GLY A 349 1.33 -1.13 -34.26
C GLY A 349 0.80 0.24 -34.71
N THR A 350 0.15 1.01 -33.84
CA THR A 350 -0.31 2.36 -34.14
C THR A 350 0.81 3.38 -33.88
N PRO A 351 1.07 4.34 -34.79
CA PRO A 351 2.12 5.34 -34.60
C PRO A 351 2.00 6.07 -33.26
N PHE A 352 3.10 6.09 -32.50
CA PHE A 352 3.19 6.78 -31.22
C PHE A 352 4.34 7.79 -31.24
N ALA A 353 4.01 9.06 -31.02
CA ALA A 353 4.97 10.15 -31.12
C ALA A 353 5.83 10.22 -29.85
N VAL A 354 7.14 10.02 -30.00
CA VAL A 354 8.14 10.08 -28.92
C VAL A 354 9.19 11.13 -29.22
N PHE A 355 9.85 11.62 -28.17
CA PHE A 355 11.03 12.47 -28.28
C PHE A 355 12.23 11.63 -28.74
N GLY A 356 13.00 12.14 -29.70
CA GLY A 356 14.17 11.43 -30.23
C GLY A 356 15.23 11.16 -29.15
N GLU A 357 15.34 12.06 -28.17
CA GLU A 357 16.25 11.96 -27.02
C GLU A 357 15.91 10.80 -26.08
N ARG A 358 14.71 10.23 -26.19
CA ARG A 358 14.28 9.05 -25.43
C ARG A 358 14.68 7.74 -26.12
N ILE A 359 15.20 7.83 -27.34
CA ILE A 359 15.70 6.69 -28.11
C ILE A 359 17.22 6.75 -28.14
N SER A 360 17.89 5.71 -27.63
CA SER A 360 19.33 5.53 -27.80
C SER A 360 19.61 4.47 -28.85
N VAL A 361 20.67 4.67 -29.63
CA VAL A 361 21.15 3.69 -30.61
C VAL A 361 22.53 3.24 -30.15
N ASP A 362 22.59 2.04 -29.61
CA ASP A 362 23.82 1.45 -29.09
C ASP A 362 24.50 0.64 -30.19
N MET A 363 25.81 0.82 -30.35
CA MET A 363 26.62 0.06 -31.30
C MET A 363 27.75 -0.67 -30.58
N ALA A 364 27.86 -1.97 -30.84
CA ALA A 364 28.97 -2.80 -30.39
C ALA A 364 29.82 -3.24 -31.60
N THR A 365 31.14 -3.06 -31.52
CA THR A 365 32.07 -3.46 -32.58
C THR A 365 33.44 -3.80 -31.99
N VAL A 366 34.29 -4.46 -32.80
CA VAL A 366 35.65 -4.88 -32.40
C VAL A 366 36.68 -3.77 -32.59
N VAL A 367 36.34 -2.70 -33.33
CA VAL A 367 37.21 -1.54 -33.53
C VAL A 367 36.99 -0.49 -32.45
N GLU A 368 38.07 0.08 -31.90
CA GLU A 368 38.01 1.11 -30.84
C GLU A 368 37.26 2.38 -31.27
N GLU A 369 37.31 2.71 -32.56
CA GLU A 369 36.59 3.83 -33.16
C GLU A 369 35.61 3.31 -34.24
N PRO A 370 34.35 2.99 -33.88
CA PRO A 370 33.35 2.50 -34.84
C PRO A 370 33.02 3.52 -35.94
N GLY A 371 33.02 4.80 -35.60
CA GLY A 371 32.41 5.86 -36.40
C GLY A 371 31.22 6.49 -35.69
N GLU A 372 30.44 7.27 -36.42
CA GLU A 372 29.31 8.05 -35.89
C GLU A 372 27.98 7.38 -36.25
N ILE A 373 27.06 7.29 -35.28
CA ILE A 373 25.68 6.84 -35.49
C ILE A 373 24.72 7.94 -35.08
N GLU A 374 23.77 8.24 -35.96
CA GLU A 374 22.81 9.32 -35.78
C GLU A 374 21.38 8.79 -35.90
N LEU A 375 20.48 9.32 -35.07
CA LEU A 375 19.04 9.10 -35.16
C LEU A 375 18.36 10.40 -35.60
N VAL A 376 17.68 10.37 -36.75
CA VAL A 376 17.08 11.57 -37.35
C VAL A 376 15.56 11.38 -37.50
N PRO A 377 14.70 12.25 -36.94
CA PRO A 377 13.26 12.13 -37.13
C PRO A 377 12.88 12.39 -38.60
N GLN A 378 12.03 11.55 -39.18
CA GLN A 378 11.55 11.76 -40.55
C GLN A 378 10.60 12.96 -40.64
N ARG A 379 9.69 13.07 -39.67
CA ARG A 379 8.71 14.15 -39.58
C ARG A 379 8.36 14.41 -38.13
N ILE A 380 8.52 15.66 -37.70
CA ILE A 380 8.05 16.13 -36.41
C ILE A 380 6.53 16.32 -36.48
N ILE A 381 5.81 15.70 -35.55
CA ILE A 381 4.34 15.69 -35.50
C ILE A 381 3.86 16.79 -34.56
N SER A 382 4.37 16.84 -33.32
CA SER A 382 4.06 17.88 -32.34
C SER A 382 5.19 18.06 -31.34
N GLU A 383 5.50 19.31 -30.98
CA GLU A 383 6.44 19.64 -29.87
C GLU A 383 7.80 18.91 -29.94
N GLY A 384 8.34 18.67 -31.14
CA GLY A 384 9.62 17.96 -31.32
C GLY A 384 9.52 16.43 -31.32
N LYS A 385 8.33 15.85 -31.18
CA LYS A 385 8.11 14.39 -31.21
C LYS A 385 7.95 13.87 -32.64
N ALA A 386 8.39 12.64 -32.87
CA ALA A 386 8.17 11.89 -34.10
C ALA A 386 7.83 10.43 -33.80
N SER A 387 7.15 9.76 -34.72
CA SER A 387 6.92 8.30 -34.65
C SER A 387 7.88 7.51 -35.53
N ASN A 388 8.50 8.15 -36.52
CA ASN A 388 9.43 7.53 -37.47
C ASN A 388 10.78 8.23 -37.43
N PHE A 389 11.84 7.45 -37.33
CA PHE A 389 13.22 7.92 -37.28
C PHE A 389 14.09 7.11 -38.24
N ASP A 390 15.02 7.77 -38.91
CA ASP A 390 16.04 7.14 -39.74
C ASP A 390 17.34 7.02 -38.95
N VAL A 391 17.95 5.84 -39.00
CA VAL A 391 19.26 5.59 -38.42
C VAL A 391 20.30 5.73 -39.51
N PHE A 392 21.24 6.65 -39.32
CA PHE A 392 22.38 6.86 -40.20
C PHE A 392 23.66 6.40 -39.51
N TYR A 393 24.55 5.80 -40.28
CA TYR A 393 25.85 5.35 -39.83
C TYR A 393 26.95 5.86 -40.76
N THR A 394 28.00 6.42 -40.17
CA THR A 394 29.21 6.90 -40.85
C THR A 394 30.40 6.12 -40.28
N PRO A 395 30.76 4.96 -40.87
CA PRO A 395 31.80 4.10 -40.32
C PRO A 395 33.18 4.76 -40.40
N ALA A 396 33.98 4.69 -39.33
CA ALA A 396 35.36 5.18 -39.37
C ALA A 396 36.30 4.17 -40.04
N LYS A 397 36.09 2.86 -39.81
CA LYS A 397 36.90 1.77 -40.35
C LYS A 397 36.01 0.61 -40.81
N GLU A 398 36.57 -0.25 -41.67
CA GLU A 398 35.92 -1.50 -42.05
C GLU A 398 35.81 -2.42 -40.82
N THR A 399 34.59 -2.83 -40.50
CA THR A 399 34.21 -3.62 -39.33
C THR A 399 32.84 -4.27 -39.50
N LEU A 400 32.56 -5.23 -38.62
CA LEU A 400 31.24 -5.75 -38.34
C LEU A 400 30.73 -5.10 -37.04
N SER A 401 29.55 -4.49 -37.10
CA SER A 401 28.93 -3.83 -35.96
C SER A 401 27.55 -4.43 -35.67
N THR A 402 27.23 -4.54 -34.40
CA THR A 402 25.89 -4.89 -33.92
C THR A 402 25.21 -3.64 -33.40
N VAL A 403 24.00 -3.36 -33.86
CA VAL A 403 23.20 -2.19 -33.49
C VAL A 403 21.97 -2.64 -32.71
N ILE A 404 21.73 -2.02 -31.56
CA ILE A 404 20.53 -2.22 -30.74
C ILE A 404 19.91 -0.83 -30.49
N VAL A 405 18.60 -0.72 -30.70
CA VAL A 405 17.88 0.53 -30.41
C VAL A 405 17.09 0.36 -29.12
N ARG A 406 17.20 1.33 -28.21
CA ARG A 406 16.49 1.32 -26.93
C ARG A 406 15.59 2.53 -26.81
N LEU A 407 14.43 2.34 -26.20
CA LEU A 407 13.51 3.40 -25.77
C LEU A 407 13.52 3.45 -24.25
N ASN A 408 13.69 4.64 -23.66
CA ASN A 408 13.59 4.86 -22.23
C ASN A 408 12.73 6.09 -21.95
N MET A 409 11.56 5.90 -21.33
CA MET A 409 10.64 7.01 -21.04
C MET A 409 9.74 6.73 -19.84
N GLU A 410 9.17 7.77 -19.27
CA GLU A 410 8.05 7.63 -18.35
C GLU A 410 6.75 7.46 -19.15
N TYR A 411 5.95 6.45 -18.82
CA TYR A 411 4.67 6.19 -19.46
C TYR A 411 3.71 5.55 -18.44
N ALA A 412 2.47 6.04 -18.41
CA ALA A 412 1.41 5.55 -17.51
C ALA A 412 1.82 5.43 -16.03
N GLY A 413 2.57 6.43 -15.53
CA GLY A 413 2.98 6.53 -14.12
C GLY A 413 4.21 5.68 -13.75
N ARG A 414 4.90 5.08 -14.72
CA ARG A 414 6.11 4.29 -14.47
C ARG A 414 7.20 4.53 -15.49
N MET A 415 8.45 4.25 -15.10
CA MET A 415 9.55 4.16 -16.04
C MET A 415 9.41 2.91 -16.90
N HIS A 416 9.47 3.11 -18.20
CA HIS A 416 9.39 2.08 -19.23
C HIS A 416 10.68 2.03 -20.04
N SER A 417 11.19 0.82 -20.24
CA SER A 417 12.34 0.55 -21.10
C SER A 417 11.99 -0.54 -22.10
N TYR A 418 12.35 -0.33 -23.36
CA TYR A 418 12.19 -1.31 -24.43
C TYR A 418 13.48 -1.39 -25.22
N SER A 419 13.92 -2.60 -25.59
CA SER A 419 15.07 -2.81 -26.46
C SER A 419 14.65 -3.66 -27.66
N THR A 420 15.11 -3.28 -28.84
CA THR A 420 14.86 -4.04 -30.07
C THR A 420 15.77 -5.27 -30.13
N ASP A 421 15.46 -6.20 -31.03
CA ASP A 421 16.44 -7.19 -31.45
C ASP A 421 17.68 -6.50 -32.05
N SER A 422 18.80 -7.22 -32.01
CA SER A 422 20.06 -6.74 -32.56
C SER A 422 20.09 -6.85 -34.09
N MET A 423 20.52 -5.80 -34.77
CA MET A 423 20.79 -5.78 -36.20
C MET A 423 22.29 -5.82 -36.46
N VAL A 424 22.72 -6.61 -37.45
CA VAL A 424 24.12 -6.66 -37.89
C VAL A 424 24.34 -5.73 -39.08
N VAL A 425 25.36 -4.88 -38.98
CA VAL A 425 25.79 -3.93 -40.00
C VAL A 425 27.22 -4.28 -40.40
N SER A 426 27.44 -4.62 -41.67
CA SER A 426 28.75 -4.98 -42.21
C SER A 426 29.28 -3.90 -43.13
N THR A 427 30.54 -3.52 -42.92
CA THR A 427 31.31 -2.64 -43.82
C THR A 427 32.50 -3.39 -44.44
N LEU A 428 32.61 -4.69 -44.19
CA LEU A 428 33.60 -5.56 -44.80
C LEU A 428 33.25 -5.78 -46.27
N ARG A 429 34.19 -5.49 -47.17
CA ARG A 429 34.02 -5.84 -48.58
C ARG A 429 33.99 -7.35 -48.72
N THR A 430 32.98 -7.85 -49.44
CA THR A 430 33.00 -9.21 -49.96
C THR A 430 34.12 -9.30 -51.00
N LEU A 431 35.33 -9.69 -50.59
CA LEU A 431 36.35 -10.08 -51.56
C LEU A 431 35.81 -11.33 -52.28
N VAL A 432 35.66 -11.23 -53.61
CA VAL A 432 35.34 -12.39 -54.45
C VAL A 432 36.34 -13.50 -54.09
N ALA A 433 35.82 -14.63 -53.60
CA ALA A 433 36.63 -15.74 -53.14
C ALA A 433 37.55 -16.21 -54.26
N THR A 434 38.87 -16.09 -54.06
CA THR A 434 39.83 -16.90 -54.81
C THR A 434 39.57 -18.37 -54.47
N PRO A 435 39.53 -19.28 -55.46
CA PRO A 435 39.19 -20.68 -55.22
C PRO A 435 40.15 -21.31 -54.20
N GLN A 436 39.60 -21.81 -53.11
CA GLN A 436 40.34 -22.56 -52.09
C GLN A 436 40.87 -23.88 -52.68
N PRO A 437 42.11 -24.30 -52.38
CA PRO A 437 42.57 -25.64 -52.72
C PRO A 437 41.77 -26.69 -51.93
N PRO A 438 41.56 -27.89 -52.50
CA PRO A 438 40.77 -28.93 -51.85
C PRO A 438 41.45 -29.40 -50.54
N PRO A 439 40.66 -29.72 -49.50
CA PRO A 439 41.20 -30.27 -48.26
C PRO A 439 41.79 -31.68 -48.46
N PRO A 440 42.86 -32.05 -47.74
CA PRO A 440 43.42 -33.39 -47.78
C PRO A 440 42.44 -34.44 -47.21
N PRO A 441 42.52 -35.71 -47.68
CA PRO A 441 41.57 -36.74 -47.30
C PRO A 441 41.73 -37.17 -45.84
N VAL A 442 40.61 -37.14 -45.10
CA VAL A 442 40.51 -37.68 -43.75
C VAL A 442 40.42 -39.21 -43.84
N VAL A 443 41.35 -39.89 -43.18
CA VAL A 443 41.34 -41.35 -42.98
C VAL A 443 40.33 -41.68 -41.88
N ALA A 444 39.37 -42.55 -42.20
CA ALA A 444 38.43 -43.09 -41.23
C ALA A 444 39.10 -44.14 -40.33
N PRO A 445 38.83 -44.19 -39.01
CA PRO A 445 39.01 -45.40 -38.24
C PRO A 445 37.74 -46.27 -38.24
N THR A 446 37.97 -47.57 -38.39
CA THR A 446 37.02 -48.69 -38.36
C THR A 446 36.43 -48.95 -36.96
N PRO A 447 35.30 -49.69 -36.86
CA PRO A 447 34.59 -49.95 -35.62
C PRO A 447 35.12 -51.20 -34.88
N VAL A 448 35.03 -51.21 -33.54
CA VAL A 448 35.23 -52.41 -32.71
C VAL A 448 34.07 -52.55 -31.70
N PRO A 449 33.55 -53.77 -31.44
CA PRO A 449 32.29 -54.02 -30.74
C PRO A 449 32.43 -54.06 -29.19
N PRO A 450 31.31 -54.20 -28.44
CA PRO A 450 31.24 -53.94 -27.00
C PRO A 450 31.54 -55.16 -26.14
N GLN A 451 32.15 -54.95 -24.96
CA GLN A 451 31.97 -55.85 -23.82
C GLN A 451 32.22 -55.17 -22.46
N LEU A 452 31.21 -55.25 -21.59
CA LEU A 452 31.26 -54.97 -20.15
C LEU A 452 32.04 -56.05 -19.41
N PRO A 453 32.63 -55.71 -18.25
CA PRO A 453 32.19 -56.36 -17.02
C PRO A 453 31.73 -55.35 -15.96
N ALA A 454 30.72 -55.77 -15.21
CA ALA A 454 30.17 -55.09 -14.05
C ALA A 454 31.17 -55.03 -12.88
N LEU A 455 31.17 -53.91 -12.17
CA LEU A 455 31.73 -53.78 -10.82
C LEU A 455 30.60 -53.40 -9.86
N GLU A 456 30.54 -54.11 -8.74
CA GLU A 456 29.54 -54.01 -7.69
C GLU A 456 29.55 -52.63 -7.00
N PRO A 457 28.40 -52.15 -6.49
CA PRO A 457 28.37 -50.96 -5.64
C PRO A 457 28.83 -51.31 -4.22
N VAL A 458 29.89 -50.65 -3.76
CA VAL A 458 30.26 -50.60 -2.34
C VAL A 458 29.24 -49.77 -1.58
N LYS A 459 28.51 -50.41 -0.67
CA LYS A 459 27.75 -49.75 0.40
C LYS A 459 28.71 -48.93 1.27
N SER A 460 28.45 -47.63 1.39
CA SER A 460 28.93 -46.81 2.51
C SER A 460 27.73 -46.11 3.17
N ALA A 461 27.76 -46.09 4.50
CA ALA A 461 26.67 -45.73 5.40
C ALA A 461 26.35 -44.22 5.43
N PRO A 462 25.15 -43.82 5.90
CA PRO A 462 24.66 -42.45 5.77
C PRO A 462 25.24 -41.56 6.88
N VAL A 463 25.96 -40.52 6.49
CA VAL A 463 26.05 -39.27 7.27
C VAL A 463 24.87 -38.41 6.82
N PRO A 464 24.11 -37.76 7.72
CA PRO A 464 22.95 -36.96 7.33
C PRO A 464 23.43 -35.68 6.61
N ILE A 465 23.63 -35.79 5.29
CA ILE A 465 24.03 -34.70 4.38
C ILE A 465 23.10 -33.47 4.55
N ALA A 466 21.85 -33.68 4.96
CA ALA A 466 20.90 -32.62 5.25
C ALA A 466 21.38 -31.62 6.32
N LEU A 467 22.04 -32.06 7.40
CA LEU A 467 22.46 -31.15 8.47
C LEU A 467 23.65 -30.27 8.06
N VAL A 468 24.58 -30.83 7.27
CA VAL A 468 25.75 -30.11 6.77
C VAL A 468 25.35 -29.10 5.69
N ILE A 469 24.40 -29.45 4.82
CA ILE A 469 23.85 -28.52 3.82
C ILE A 469 23.08 -27.38 4.50
N VAL A 470 22.28 -27.68 5.53
CA VAL A 470 21.53 -26.64 6.27
C VAL A 470 22.49 -25.70 7.00
N LEU A 471 23.52 -26.21 7.68
CA LEU A 471 24.51 -25.36 8.37
C LEU A 471 25.36 -24.54 7.38
N ALA A 472 25.72 -25.11 6.22
CA ALA A 472 26.43 -24.38 5.17
C ALA A 472 25.56 -23.29 4.52
N ALA A 473 24.27 -23.57 4.27
CA ALA A 473 23.32 -22.61 3.73
C ALA A 473 23.04 -21.47 4.72
N VAL A 474 22.85 -21.78 6.01
CA VAL A 474 22.68 -20.75 7.07
C VAL A 474 23.94 -19.89 7.18
N SER A 475 25.13 -20.49 7.13
CA SER A 475 26.40 -19.74 7.18
C SER A 475 26.58 -18.82 5.97
N LEU A 476 26.23 -19.29 4.77
CA LEU A 476 26.23 -18.49 3.54
C LEU A 476 25.20 -17.35 3.59
N SER A 477 24.00 -17.60 4.14
CA SER A 477 22.99 -16.56 4.34
C SER A 477 23.43 -15.51 5.35
N ILE A 478 24.06 -15.92 6.46
CA ILE A 478 24.61 -14.98 7.46
C ILE A 478 25.76 -14.16 6.85
N LEU A 479 26.64 -14.78 6.07
CA LEU A 479 27.72 -14.09 5.35
C LEU A 479 27.17 -13.12 4.30
N GLY A 480 26.13 -13.51 3.56
CA GLY A 480 25.44 -12.67 2.58
C GLY A 480 24.77 -11.46 3.25
N LEU A 481 24.09 -11.69 4.37
CA LEU A 481 23.44 -10.63 5.15
C LEU A 481 24.48 -9.68 5.78
N ALA A 482 25.60 -10.21 6.28
CA ALA A 482 26.70 -9.42 6.80
C ALA A 482 27.40 -8.60 5.71
N ALA A 483 27.63 -9.18 4.52
CA ALA A 483 28.19 -8.48 3.37
C ALA A 483 27.24 -7.35 2.90
N TYR A 484 25.95 -7.63 2.80
CA TYR A 484 24.91 -6.65 2.48
C TYR A 484 24.79 -5.55 3.54
N TRP A 485 24.96 -5.88 4.82
CA TRP A 485 24.97 -4.90 5.91
C TRP A 485 26.23 -4.02 5.88
N LEU A 486 27.37 -4.59 5.50
CA LEU A 486 28.64 -3.88 5.37
C LEU A 486 28.64 -2.89 4.19
N THR A 487 27.86 -3.13 3.14
CA THR A 487 27.74 -2.22 1.98
C THR A 487 26.80 -1.04 2.20
N ARG A 488 26.00 -1.02 3.27
CA ARG A 488 25.13 0.13 3.58
C ARG A 488 25.95 1.32 4.11
N PRO A 489 25.72 2.54 3.60
CA PRO A 489 26.47 3.72 4.02
C PRO A 489 26.17 4.07 5.48
N THR A 490 27.19 4.51 6.21
CA THR A 490 27.01 5.10 7.54
C THR A 490 26.45 6.51 7.40
N PRO A 491 25.66 7.00 8.38
CA PRO A 491 25.18 8.38 8.38
C PRO A 491 26.35 9.37 8.26
N PHE A 492 26.20 10.38 7.42
CA PHE A 492 27.24 11.37 7.13
C PHE A 492 26.64 12.77 6.92
N GLY A 493 27.49 13.78 6.95
CA GLY A 493 27.07 15.18 6.79
C GLY A 493 26.71 15.86 8.10
N TYR A 494 26.31 17.12 7.98
CA TYR A 494 26.20 18.08 9.07
C TYR A 494 24.90 18.87 8.94
N LEU A 495 24.23 19.13 10.06
CA LEU A 495 23.18 20.15 10.15
C LEU A 495 23.72 21.39 10.83
N TYR A 496 23.64 22.52 10.14
CA TYR A 496 23.94 23.82 10.70
C TYR A 496 22.64 24.58 11.01
N GLY A 497 22.66 25.40 12.05
CA GLY A 497 21.54 26.29 12.33
C GLY A 497 21.61 27.59 11.52
N ASP A 498 20.60 28.43 11.72
CA ASP A 498 20.42 29.76 11.11
C ASP A 498 21.63 30.71 11.15
N ARG A 499 22.55 30.56 12.11
CA ARG A 499 23.77 31.40 12.23
C ARG A 499 25.05 30.63 11.87
N GLY A 500 24.94 29.48 11.20
CA GLY A 500 26.08 28.68 10.76
C GLY A 500 26.74 27.84 11.86
N GLN A 501 26.16 27.78 13.06
CA GLN A 501 26.63 26.88 14.12
C GLN A 501 26.33 25.42 13.79
N LEU A 502 27.28 24.52 14.03
CA LEU A 502 27.06 23.08 13.91
C LEU A 502 26.06 22.62 15.00
N VAL A 503 24.96 22.00 14.58
CA VAL A 503 23.91 21.49 15.46
C VAL A 503 23.99 19.97 15.58
N ILE A 504 24.22 19.27 14.46
CA ILE A 504 24.38 17.81 14.43
C ILE A 504 25.50 17.45 13.47
N ASP A 505 26.35 16.53 13.89
CA ASP A 505 27.22 15.73 13.03
C ASP A 505 26.67 14.31 12.99
N PHE A 506 26.20 13.88 11.81
CA PHE A 506 25.60 12.55 11.65
C PHE A 506 26.61 11.42 11.82
N SER A 507 27.91 11.68 11.63
CA SER A 507 28.97 10.67 11.73
C SER A 507 29.32 10.32 13.18
N THR A 508 29.10 11.25 14.12
CA THR A 508 29.42 11.09 15.54
C THR A 508 28.18 10.97 16.44
N LEU A 509 26.99 10.90 15.85
CA LEU A 509 25.73 10.80 16.57
C LEU A 509 25.67 9.51 17.43
N GLN A 510 25.39 9.66 18.73
CA GLN A 510 25.22 8.52 19.64
C GLN A 510 23.86 7.85 19.41
N ARG A 511 23.89 6.70 18.73
CA ARG A 511 22.68 5.94 18.35
C ARG A 511 22.45 4.76 19.29
N ARG A 512 21.18 4.35 19.44
CA ARG A 512 20.82 3.14 20.22
C ARG A 512 21.45 1.90 19.57
N PRO A 513 22.12 0.99 20.31
CA PRO A 513 22.87 -0.13 19.75
C PRO A 513 22.04 -1.04 18.82
N VAL A 514 20.79 -1.34 19.22
CA VAL A 514 19.87 -2.19 18.45
C VAL A 514 19.42 -1.51 17.15
N MET A 515 19.19 -0.19 17.19
CA MET A 515 18.77 0.59 16.01
C MET A 515 19.92 0.78 15.02
N ASN A 516 21.15 0.95 15.52
CA ASN A 516 22.36 1.02 14.69
C ASN A 516 22.65 -0.33 14.00
N LEU A 517 22.36 -1.44 14.68
CA LEU A 517 22.53 -2.79 14.12
C LEU A 517 21.48 -3.10 13.04
N ALA A 518 20.20 -2.82 13.28
CA ALA A 518 19.14 -3.11 12.31
C ALA A 518 19.05 -2.07 11.16
N PHE A 519 19.33 -0.80 11.42
CA PHE A 519 19.14 0.31 10.48
C PHE A 519 20.36 1.22 10.42
N ARG A 520 21.48 0.66 9.93
CA ARG A 520 22.77 1.38 9.84
C ARG A 520 22.66 2.71 9.09
N ASN A 521 21.87 2.78 8.03
CA ASN A 521 21.76 3.92 7.12
C ASN A 521 20.54 4.83 7.34
N VAL A 522 19.82 4.70 8.47
CA VAL A 522 18.63 5.52 8.77
C VAL A 522 18.80 6.20 10.11
N VAL A 523 18.55 7.51 10.19
CA VAL A 523 18.54 8.27 11.45
C VAL A 523 17.14 8.85 11.64
N ASN A 524 16.47 8.48 12.74
CA ASN A 524 15.18 9.09 13.07
C ASN A 524 15.42 10.50 13.64
N GLY A 525 14.56 11.44 13.31
CA GLY A 525 14.67 12.81 13.78
C GLY A 525 14.46 12.96 15.29
N SER A 526 13.78 12.00 15.93
CA SER A 526 13.75 11.87 17.39
C SER A 526 15.12 11.56 18.01
N GLU A 527 16.07 10.99 17.27
CA GLU A 527 17.46 10.77 17.70
C GLU A 527 18.29 12.06 17.68
N LEU A 528 17.81 13.11 16.99
CA LEU A 528 18.52 14.39 16.87
C LEU A 528 18.31 15.31 18.07
N GLY A 529 17.25 15.08 18.86
CA GLY A 529 16.88 15.98 19.96
C GLY A 529 16.50 17.40 19.51
N ILE A 530 16.13 17.56 18.23
CA ILE A 530 15.74 18.85 17.64
C ILE A 530 14.22 18.96 17.62
N SER A 531 13.70 20.00 18.29
CA SER A 531 12.26 20.28 18.29
C SER A 531 11.74 20.62 16.90
N GLY A 532 10.68 19.93 16.49
CA GLY A 532 10.06 20.04 15.16
C GLY A 532 10.57 19.00 14.16
N LEU A 533 11.64 18.26 14.45
CA LEU A 533 12.16 17.20 13.58
C LEU A 533 11.86 15.79 14.10
N GLU A 534 11.17 15.63 15.23
CA GLU A 534 10.96 14.33 15.87
C GLU A 534 10.24 13.30 14.97
N GLY A 535 9.37 13.79 14.10
CA GLY A 535 8.65 12.99 13.11
C GLY A 535 9.37 12.81 11.78
N ALA A 536 10.55 13.39 11.56
CA ALA A 536 11.31 13.23 10.32
C ALA A 536 12.22 11.99 10.36
N LYS A 537 12.58 11.45 9.19
CA LYS A 537 13.59 10.40 9.06
C LYS A 537 14.59 10.77 7.98
N PHE A 538 15.88 10.51 8.23
CA PHE A 538 16.98 10.71 7.29
C PHE A 538 17.50 9.36 6.83
N THR A 539 17.37 9.05 5.54
CA THR A 539 17.84 7.80 4.92
C THR A 539 19.04 8.10 4.04
N PHE A 540 20.19 7.56 4.40
CA PHE A 540 21.44 7.68 3.65
C PHE A 540 21.46 6.58 2.58
N MET A 541 21.27 6.97 1.32
CA MET A 541 21.17 6.02 0.20
C MET A 541 22.54 5.75 -0.42
N SER A 542 23.38 6.79 -0.51
CA SER A 542 24.76 6.74 -1.02
C SER A 542 25.57 7.86 -0.38
N SER A 543 26.88 7.95 -0.65
CA SER A 543 27.77 9.00 -0.13
C SER A 543 27.41 10.44 -0.51
N GLN A 544 26.44 10.64 -1.40
CA GLN A 544 26.00 11.95 -1.87
C GLN A 544 24.47 12.14 -1.84
N GLN A 545 23.72 11.09 -1.47
CA GLN A 545 22.27 11.11 -1.52
C GLN A 545 21.66 10.81 -0.16
N VAL A 546 20.90 11.77 0.36
CA VAL A 546 20.15 11.66 1.60
C VAL A 546 18.69 11.95 1.30
N VAL A 547 17.79 11.09 1.74
CA VAL A 547 16.34 11.28 1.61
C VAL A 547 15.75 11.59 2.97
N MET A 548 14.99 12.68 3.05
CA MET A 548 14.15 12.99 4.20
C MET A 548 12.75 12.43 3.98
N SER A 549 12.14 11.84 5.00
CA SER A 549 10.72 11.47 4.96
C SER A 549 9.97 11.90 6.22
N SER A 550 8.67 12.12 6.06
CA SER A 550 7.74 12.45 7.15
C SER A 550 7.11 11.19 7.71
N GLY A 551 7.21 10.96 9.03
CA GLY A 551 6.50 9.89 9.74
C GLY A 551 5.03 10.24 10.04
N GLN A 552 4.22 9.23 10.37
CA GLN A 552 2.76 9.38 10.56
C GLN A 552 2.34 10.36 11.67
N SER A 553 3.24 10.68 12.61
CA SER A 553 3.01 11.64 13.70
C SER A 553 3.56 13.05 13.43
N SER A 554 4.09 13.34 12.24
CA SER A 554 4.60 14.68 11.94
C SER A 554 3.46 15.62 11.56
N HIS A 555 3.00 16.46 12.49
CA HIS A 555 2.21 17.63 12.13
C HIS A 555 3.02 18.48 11.15
N ALA A 556 2.42 18.81 10.00
CA ALA A 556 2.99 19.42 8.79
C ALA A 556 3.75 20.75 9.01
N THR A 557 4.90 20.69 9.68
CA THR A 557 5.72 21.86 10.04
C THR A 557 7.14 21.77 9.51
N VAL A 558 7.53 20.64 8.93
CA VAL A 558 8.84 20.46 8.30
C VAL A 558 8.77 20.84 6.82
N ARG A 559 9.68 21.71 6.40
CA ARG A 559 9.83 22.15 5.01
C ARG A 559 11.26 21.92 4.56
N VAL A 560 11.45 21.45 3.34
CA VAL A 560 12.75 21.34 2.70
C VAL A 560 12.74 22.25 1.48
N ASN A 561 13.72 23.16 1.36
CA ASN A 561 13.82 24.15 0.29
C ASN A 561 12.50 24.90 0.04
N ASN A 562 11.85 25.33 1.12
CA ASN A 562 10.56 26.04 1.13
C ASN A 562 9.36 25.24 0.61
N GLN A 563 9.50 23.92 0.42
CA GLN A 563 8.40 23.01 0.10
C GLN A 563 8.04 22.16 1.33
N PRO A 564 6.75 21.90 1.61
CA PRO A 564 6.37 21.01 2.70
C PRO A 564 6.91 19.60 2.44
N LEU A 565 7.43 18.95 3.49
CA LEU A 565 7.85 17.55 3.41
C LEU A 565 6.60 16.66 3.39
N ILE A 566 6.18 16.23 2.20
CA ILE A 566 5.05 15.32 1.99
C ILE A 566 5.61 13.98 1.49
N GLY A 567 5.52 12.94 2.32
CA GLY A 567 6.07 11.62 1.98
C GLY A 567 7.59 11.61 2.09
N GLN A 568 8.30 11.88 0.99
CA GLN A 568 9.77 11.88 0.94
C GLN A 568 10.33 12.96 0.01
N MET A 569 11.51 13.49 0.33
CA MET A 569 12.23 14.49 -0.47
C MET A 569 13.75 14.27 -0.40
N SER A 570 14.45 14.42 -1.52
CA SER A 570 15.91 14.34 -1.55
C SER A 570 16.53 15.63 -1.00
N ILE A 571 17.46 15.48 -0.06
CA ILE A 571 18.28 16.55 0.50
C ILE A 571 19.68 16.44 -0.13
N HIS A 572 20.15 17.56 -0.66
CA HIS A 572 21.49 17.72 -1.23
C HIS A 572 22.29 18.73 -0.41
N ASP A 573 23.59 18.85 -0.68
CA ASP A 573 24.44 19.86 -0.06
C ASP A 573 23.83 21.27 -0.20
N ASN A 574 23.81 22.02 0.90
CA ASN A 574 23.17 23.34 1.05
C ASN A 574 21.63 23.36 0.99
N SER A 575 20.97 22.22 1.21
CA SER A 575 19.50 22.20 1.35
C SER A 575 19.05 22.81 2.67
N TRP A 576 18.02 23.64 2.62
CA TRP A 576 17.43 24.29 3.78
C TRP A 576 16.27 23.49 4.34
N ILE A 577 16.27 23.26 5.65
CA ILE A 577 15.25 22.50 6.39
C ILE A 577 14.63 23.44 7.43
N GLY A 578 13.37 23.81 7.25
CA GLY A 578 12.60 24.58 8.23
C GLY A 578 11.78 23.63 9.11
N ALA A 579 11.84 23.78 10.43
CA ALA A 579 11.04 22.98 11.37
C ALA A 579 10.71 23.80 12.62
N ALA A 580 9.45 23.78 13.07
CA ALA A 580 8.97 24.50 14.27
C ALA A 580 9.45 25.97 14.38
N GLY A 581 9.50 26.70 13.26
CA GLY A 581 9.94 28.10 13.21
C GLY A 581 11.45 28.32 13.24
N ARG A 582 12.27 27.26 13.19
CA ARG A 582 13.73 27.30 13.09
C ARG A 582 14.18 26.86 11.70
N LEU A 583 15.33 27.35 11.25
CA LEU A 583 15.92 27.04 9.95
C LEU A 583 17.27 26.34 10.15
N TYR A 584 17.47 25.25 9.41
CA TYR A 584 18.68 24.46 9.39
C TYR A 584 19.19 24.32 7.95
N SER A 585 20.50 24.20 7.74
CA SER A 585 21.08 23.82 6.45
C SER A 585 21.82 22.50 6.56
N PHE A 586 21.51 21.57 5.67
CA PHE A 586 22.26 20.33 5.52
C PHE A 586 23.48 20.57 4.63
N SER A 587 24.65 20.08 5.04
CA SER A 587 25.83 20.06 4.18
C SER A 587 26.63 18.77 4.35
N THR A 588 27.30 18.37 3.26
CA THR A 588 28.24 17.25 3.27
C THR A 588 29.66 17.67 3.64
N THR A 589 29.91 18.98 3.76
CA THR A 589 31.24 19.55 4.05
C THR A 589 31.38 19.91 5.54
N PRO A 590 32.48 19.53 6.21
CA PRO A 590 32.76 19.93 7.58
C PRO A 590 32.94 21.46 7.70
N PRO A 591 32.77 22.03 8.90
CA PRO A 591 32.90 23.48 9.09
C PRO A 591 34.30 23.96 8.69
N ALA A 592 34.36 25.10 7.99
CA ALA A 592 35.62 25.74 7.65
C ALA A 592 36.38 26.11 8.94
N GLY A 593 37.39 25.31 9.28
CA GLY A 593 38.17 25.45 10.51
C GLY A 593 38.74 24.16 11.10
N SER A 594 38.35 22.97 10.62
CA SER A 594 38.91 21.69 11.07
C SER A 594 39.92 21.11 10.06
N THR A 595 41.03 21.81 9.81
CA THR A 595 42.24 21.18 9.25
C THR A 595 42.92 20.37 10.34
N GLU A 596 42.82 19.04 10.21
CA GLU A 596 43.93 18.09 10.27
C GLU A 596 45.11 18.49 11.18
N GLY A 597 45.16 17.88 12.36
CA GLY A 597 46.36 17.87 13.19
C GLY A 597 47.49 17.17 12.44
N ALA A 598 48.33 17.97 11.79
CA ALA A 598 49.63 17.54 11.30
C ALA A 598 50.43 16.96 12.47
N VAL A 599 50.71 15.66 12.39
CA VAL A 599 51.65 14.99 13.29
C VAL A 599 53.02 15.62 13.09
N ALA A 600 53.48 16.36 14.10
CA ALA A 600 54.86 16.81 14.20
C ALA A 600 55.77 15.61 14.57
N PRO A 601 57.00 15.54 14.04
CA PRO A 601 57.88 14.39 14.25
C PRO A 601 58.38 14.37 15.70
N ALA A 602 58.46 13.15 16.24
CA ALA A 602 59.02 12.86 17.55
C ALA A 602 60.45 13.43 17.68
N THR A 603 60.66 14.23 18.72
CA THR A 603 62.01 14.48 19.25
C THR A 603 62.24 13.51 20.40
N ALA A 604 63.40 12.87 20.35
CA ALA A 604 63.92 12.00 21.38
C ALA A 604 64.32 12.83 22.61
N ASP A 605 63.86 12.39 23.79
CA ASP A 605 64.67 12.21 25.00
C ASP A 605 63.92 11.30 25.99
#